data_AF-A0A7X2S9B1-F1
#
_entry.id   AF-A0A7X2S9B1-F1
#
_cell.length_a   1.000
_cell.length_b   1.000
_cell.length_c   1.000
_cell.angle_alpha   90.00
_cell.angle_beta   90.00
_cell.angle_gamma   90.00
#
_symmetry.space_group_name_H-M   'P 1'
#
loop_
_entity.id
_entity.type
_entity.pdbx_description
1 polymer ?
#
loop_
_entity_poly.entity_id
_entity_poly.type
_entity_poly.pdbx_seq_one_letter_code
_entity_poly.pdbx_strand_id
1 'polypeptide(L)' 'MSIQTLYDDIYERLEKDHQSVLDVLQISPLNAEEKEKAERMELALQTAKDIFENLMSPGTTMKIVHAKASLTIEIKE' A
#
# COMPACT_ATOMS: atom_id res chain seq x y z
N MET A 1 -11.26 -22.50 -6.93
CA MET A 1 -10.41 -21.53 -6.22
C MET A 1 -11.22 -21.03 -5.05
N SER A 2 -10.70 -21.10 -3.82
CA SER A 2 -11.42 -20.62 -2.63
C SER A 2 -11.23 -19.10 -2.49
N ILE A 3 -12.15 -18.42 -1.80
CA ILE A 3 -11.98 -16.99 -1.50
C ILE A 3 -10.73 -16.74 -0.66
N GLN A 4 -10.41 -17.66 0.27
CA GLN A 4 -9.16 -17.60 1.04
C GLN A 4 -7.94 -17.62 0.12
N THR A 5 -7.89 -18.57 -0.82
CA THR A 5 -6.79 -18.66 -1.78
C THR A 5 -6.65 -17.39 -2.62
N LEU A 6 -7.77 -16.83 -3.09
CA LEU A 6 -7.75 -15.58 -3.85
C LEU A 6 -7.29 -14.39 -3.00
N TYR A 7 -7.71 -14.34 -1.73
CA TYR A 7 -7.28 -13.32 -0.78
C TYR A 7 -5.77 -13.38 -0.56
N ASP A 8 -5.24 -14.58 -0.26
CA ASP A 8 -3.80 -14.81 -0.04
C ASP A 8 -3.00 -14.46 -1.31
N ASP A 9 -3.47 -14.88 -2.50
CA ASP A 9 -2.81 -14.56 -3.77
C ASP A 9 -2.75 -13.04 -4.04
N ILE A 10 -3.80 -12.29 -3.69
CA ILE A 10 -3.81 -10.81 -3.84
C ILE A 10 -2.85 -10.17 -2.83
N TYR A 11 -2.87 -10.64 -1.59
CA TYR A 11 -1.99 -10.13 -0.54
C TYR A 11 -0.51 -10.35 -0.89
N GLU A 12 -0.13 -11.56 -1.31
CA GLU A 12 1.26 -11.87 -1.70
C GLU A 12 1.73 -11.03 -2.89
N ARG A 13 0.85 -10.74 -3.85
CA ARG A 13 1.18 -9.85 -4.97
C ARG A 13 1.44 -8.42 -4.51
N LEU A 14 0.57 -7.88 -3.65
CA LEU A 14 0.76 -6.54 -3.07
C LEU A 14 2.08 -6.45 -2.30
N GLU A 15 2.42 -7.49 -1.54
CA GLU A 15 3.68 -7.55 -0.79
C GLU A 15 4.90 -7.54 -1.73
N LYS A 16 4.85 -8.36 -2.77
CA LYS A 16 5.93 -8.46 -3.76
C LYS A 16 6.15 -7.16 -4.52
N ASP A 17 5.07 -6.50 -4.92
CA ASP A 17 5.14 -5.22 -5.63
C ASP A 17 5.70 -4.13 -4.71
N HIS A 18 5.28 -4.11 -3.44
CA HIS A 18 5.78 -3.16 -2.45
C HIS A 18 7.27 -3.33 -2.19
N GLN A 19 7.73 -4.57 -1.99
CA GLN A 19 9.15 -4.87 -1.81
C GLN A 19 9.98 -4.46 -3.03
N SER A 20 9.47 -4.68 -4.24
CA SER A 20 10.16 -4.29 -5.48
C SER A 20 10.38 -2.77 -5.55
N VAL A 21 9.44 -1.96 -5.05
CA VAL A 21 9.60 -0.50 -4.99
C VAL A 21 10.61 -0.09 -3.91
N LEU A 22 10.60 -0.74 -2.75
CA LEU A 22 11.60 -0.51 -1.70
C LEU A 22 13.01 -0.82 -2.17
N ASP A 23 13.20 -1.92 -2.88
CA ASP A 23 14.50 -2.31 -3.44
C ASP A 23 15.01 -1.24 -4.43
N VAL A 24 14.14 -0.72 -5.29
CA VAL A 24 14.48 0.37 -6.22
C VAL A 24 14.89 1.65 -5.48
N LEU A 25 14.19 1.99 -4.39
CA LEU A 25 14.51 3.14 -3.54
C LEU A 25 15.86 3.00 -2.82
N GLN A 26 16.32 1.77 -2.53
CA GLN A 26 17.56 1.51 -1.80
C GLN A 26 18.79 1.37 -2.70
N ILE A 27 18.63 0.86 -3.92
CA ILE A 27 19.76 0.36 -4.73
C ILE A 27 20.18 1.35 -5.84
N SER A 28 19.25 2.11 -6.40
CA SER A 28 19.51 2.92 -7.60
C SER A 28 19.74 4.40 -7.29
N PRO A 29 20.72 5.07 -7.93
CA PRO A 29 20.76 6.52 -7.95
C PRO A 29 19.60 7.02 -8.81
N LEU A 30 18.45 7.23 -8.17
CA LEU A 30 17.26 7.79 -8.80
C LEU A 30 17.44 9.30 -9.01
N ASN A 31 17.04 9.79 -10.18
CA ASN A 31 16.85 11.22 -10.35
C ASN A 31 15.63 11.71 -9.53
N ALA A 32 15.45 13.03 -9.41
CA ALA A 32 14.39 13.60 -8.57
C ALA A 32 12.97 13.14 -8.98
N GLU A 33 12.71 13.02 -10.29
CA GLU A 33 11.41 12.59 -10.82
C GLU A 33 11.17 11.09 -10.55
N GLU A 34 12.19 10.27 -10.75
CA GLU A 34 12.15 8.82 -10.48
C GLU A 34 11.96 8.55 -8.99
N LYS A 35 12.63 9.32 -8.13
CA LYS A 35 12.47 9.23 -6.68
C LYS A 35 11.05 9.59 -6.25
N GLU A 36 10.48 10.67 -6.79
CA GLU A 36 9.09 11.03 -6.50
C GLU A 36 8.11 9.94 -6.96
N LYS A 37 8.32 9.35 -8.15
CA LYS A 37 7.51 8.23 -8.63
C LYS A 37 7.59 7.03 -7.69
N ALA A 38 8.78 6.66 -7.25
CA ALA A 38 8.99 5.53 -6.35
C ALA A 38 8.39 5.78 -4.95
N GLU A 39 8.56 6.99 -4.39
CA GLU A 39 7.93 7.38 -3.13
C GLU A 39 6.39 7.35 -3.21
N ARG A 40 5.79 7.78 -4.33
CA ARG A 40 4.33 7.69 -4.54
C ARG A 40 3.85 6.25 -4.65
N MET A 41 4.62 5.39 -5.31
CA MET A 41 4.30 3.96 -5.42
C MET A 41 4.37 3.27 -4.05
N GLU A 42 5.39 3.58 -3.25
CA GLU A 42 5.55 3.05 -1.89
C GLU A 42 4.34 3.43 -1.01
N LEU A 43 3.99 4.72 -0.97
CA LEU A 43 2.83 5.20 -0.23
C LEU A 43 1.53 4.51 -0.65
N ALA A 44 1.31 4.35 -1.96
CA ALA A 44 0.10 3.74 -2.49
C ALA A 44 0.00 2.25 -2.14
N LEU A 45 1.12 1.50 -2.24
CA LEU A 45 1.16 0.08 -1.95
C LEU A 45 1.02 -0.21 -0.45
N GLN A 46 1.68 0.58 0.40
CA GLN A 46 1.49 0.49 1.85
C GLN A 46 0.04 0.78 2.23
N THR A 47 -0.55 1.84 1.67
CA THR A 47 -1.97 2.18 1.89
C THR A 47 -2.88 1.05 1.41
N ALA A 48 -2.61 0.45 0.26
CA ALA A 48 -3.39 -0.66 -0.28
C ALA A 48 -3.34 -1.88 0.63
N LYS A 49 -2.16 -2.19 1.21
CA LYS A 49 -2.02 -3.25 2.22
C LYS A 49 -2.82 -2.95 3.49
N ASP A 50 -2.68 -1.75 4.04
CA ASP A 50 -3.40 -1.34 5.24
C ASP A 50 -4.92 -1.44 5.04
N ILE A 51 -5.41 -1.05 3.87
CA ILE A 51 -6.78 -1.23 3.45
C ILE A 51 -7.14 -2.72 3.35
N PHE A 52 -6.33 -3.53 2.66
CA PHE A 52 -6.65 -4.93 2.44
C PHE A 52 -6.66 -5.77 3.74
N GLU A 53 -5.87 -5.37 4.75
CA GLU A 53 -5.83 -5.98 6.08
C GLU A 53 -6.94 -5.46 7.01
N ASN A 54 -7.18 -4.14 7.04
CA ASN A 54 -8.01 -3.52 8.07
C ASN A 54 -9.43 -3.13 7.60
N LEU A 55 -9.66 -3.03 6.29
CA LEU A 55 -10.92 -2.57 5.70
C LEU A 55 -11.90 -3.75 5.55
N MET A 56 -12.10 -4.49 6.64
CA MET A 56 -12.93 -5.71 6.70
C MET A 56 -14.30 -5.48 7.36
N SER A 57 -14.66 -4.24 7.74
CA SER A 57 -15.95 -3.99 8.40
C SER A 57 -16.52 -2.59 8.08
N PRO A 58 -17.78 -2.49 7.61
CA PRO A 58 -18.53 -1.24 7.61
C PRO A 58 -18.48 -0.54 8.97
N GLY A 59 -18.45 0.80 8.99
CA GLY A 59 -18.30 1.59 10.23
C GLY A 59 -16.84 1.81 10.68
N THR A 60 -15.85 1.40 9.89
CA THR A 60 -14.43 1.62 10.19
C THR A 60 -13.95 2.99 9.68
N THR A 61 -13.32 3.77 10.56
CA THR A 61 -12.52 4.96 10.19
C THR A 61 -11.05 4.62 10.30
N MET A 62 -10.31 4.82 9.21
CA MET A 62 -8.86 4.59 9.15
C MET A 62 -8.13 5.90 8.89
N LYS A 63 -7.08 6.16 9.66
CA LYS A 63 -6.18 7.30 9.44
C LYS A 63 -4.79 6.79 9.11
N ILE A 64 -4.39 6.96 7.87
CA ILE A 64 -3.07 6.62 7.36
C ILE A 64 -2.20 7.86 7.53
N VAL A 65 -1.20 7.79 8.42
CA VAL A 65 -0.27 8.89 8.67
C VAL A 65 1.08 8.51 8.12
N HIS A 66 1.48 9.19 7.06
CA HIS A 66 2.78 9.04 6.41
C HIS A 66 3.64 10.28 6.64
N ALA A 67 4.95 10.16 6.50
CA ALA A 67 5.89 11.24 6.84
C ALA A 67 5.64 12.55 6.05
N LYS A 68 5.00 12.46 4.87
CA LYS A 68 4.70 13.60 3.99
C LYS A 68 3.20 13.89 3.81
N ALA A 69 2.31 13.02 4.26
CA ALA A 69 0.88 13.14 4.00
C ALA A 69 0.04 12.36 5.03
N SER A 70 -1.19 12.82 5.27
CA SER A 70 -2.18 12.05 6.02
C SER A 70 -3.42 11.80 5.16
N LEU A 71 -3.86 10.55 5.05
CA LEU A 71 -5.14 10.19 4.46
C LEU A 71 -6.09 9.70 5.55
N THR A 72 -7.35 10.11 5.49
CA THR A 72 -8.43 9.56 6.31
C THR A 72 -9.44 8.90 5.39
N ILE A 73 -9.75 7.63 5.66
CA ILE A 73 -10.75 6.85 4.94
C ILE A 73 -11.89 6.54 5.92
N GLU A 74 -13.11 6.93 5.56
CA GLU A 74 -14.32 6.59 6.30
C GLU A 74 -15.20 5.67 5.47
N ILE A 75 -15.50 4.48 6.00
CA ILE A 75 -16.51 3.59 5.43
C ILE A 75 -17.80 3.81 6.20
N LYS A 76 -18.81 4.33 5.52
CA LYS A 76 -20.16 4.45 6.08
C LYS A 76 -20.88 3.09 6.00
N GLU A 77 -21.75 2.83 6.98
CA GLU A 77 -22.64 1.65 7.00
C GLU A 77 -23.60 1.60 5.81
#